data_AF-A0AA91JTE7-F1
#
_entry.id   AF-A0AA91JTE7-F1
#
_cell.length_a   1.000
_cell.length_b   1.000
_cell.length_c   1.000
_cell.angle_alpha   90.00
_cell.angle_beta   90.00
_cell.angle_gamma   90.00
#
_symmetry.space_group_name_H-M   'P 1'
#
loop_
_entity.id
_entity.type
_entity.pdbx_description
1 polymer ?
#
loop_
_entity_poly.entity_id
_entity_poly.type
_entity_poly.pdbx_seq_one_letter_code
_entity_poly.pdbx_strand_id
1 'polypeptide(L)'
;MLKTFLSTAALVVFVSSSVQSIAAPAQVLPPIELPADFQYPNGIARASDGTLYVGSVTSGRILRINPQGKSEPFFVGSDEIFAATSLRLDEPRGILWGTCYINSRQV
;
A
#
# COMPACT_ATOMS: atom_id res chain seq x y z
N MET A 1 -6.14 -53.74 -55.74
CA MET A 1 -6.95 -52.82 -54.90
C MET A 1 -7.16 -53.54 -53.58
N LEU A 2 -6.93 -53.04 -52.37
CA LEU A 2 -6.60 -51.72 -51.83
C LEU A 2 -6.26 -51.91 -50.33
N LYS A 3 -5.06 -51.48 -49.91
CA LYS A 3 -4.65 -50.86 -48.63
C LYS A 3 -4.69 -51.62 -47.29
N THR A 4 -3.48 -51.94 -46.84
CA THR A 4 -2.96 -51.87 -45.46
C THR A 4 -3.34 -50.56 -44.75
N PHE A 5 -3.72 -50.61 -43.47
CA PHE A 5 -3.62 -49.45 -42.56
C PHE A 5 -3.10 -49.91 -41.19
N LEU A 6 -1.83 -49.63 -40.94
CA LEU A 6 -1.27 -49.44 -39.60
C LEU A 6 -1.49 -47.99 -39.16
N SER A 7 -1.34 -47.75 -37.84
CA SER A 7 -1.05 -46.47 -37.16
C SER A 7 -2.27 -45.77 -36.54
N THR A 8 -2.24 -45.25 -35.32
CA THR A 8 -1.21 -45.12 -34.27
C THR A 8 -1.97 -44.69 -33.00
N ALA A 9 -1.70 -45.32 -31.85
CA ALA A 9 -2.19 -44.80 -30.57
C ALA A 9 -1.32 -43.60 -30.15
N ALA A 10 -1.88 -42.40 -30.11
CA ALA A 10 -1.19 -41.21 -29.63
C ALA A 10 -1.21 -41.18 -28.09
N LEU A 11 -0.05 -41.42 -27.47
CA LEU A 11 0.17 -41.29 -26.04
C LEU A 11 0.37 -39.79 -25.70
N VAL A 12 -0.61 -39.16 -25.05
CA VAL A 12 -0.48 -37.78 -24.56
C VAL A 12 0.18 -37.81 -23.18
N VAL A 13 1.45 -37.37 -23.10
CA VAL A 13 2.16 -37.20 -21.83
C VAL A 13 1.92 -35.79 -21.32
N PHE A 14 1.08 -35.64 -20.29
CA PHE A 14 0.96 -34.39 -19.54
C PHE A 14 2.14 -34.27 -18.57
N VAL A 15 3.11 -33.41 -18.90
CA VAL A 15 4.21 -33.09 -17.98
C VAL A 15 3.70 -32.05 -16.99
N SER A 16 3.30 -32.50 -15.79
CA SER A 16 2.97 -31.62 -14.68
C SER A 16 4.27 -31.09 -14.06
N SER A 17 4.79 -29.99 -14.60
CA SER A 17 5.90 -29.27 -13.95
C SER A 17 5.37 -28.59 -12.69
N SER A 18 5.69 -29.13 -11.52
CA SER A 18 5.46 -28.45 -10.25
C SER A 18 6.34 -27.21 -10.20
N VAL A 19 5.74 -26.03 -10.28
CA VAL A 19 6.45 -24.78 -9.96
C VAL A 19 6.55 -24.73 -8.45
N GLN A 20 7.67 -25.18 -7.89
CA GLN A 20 7.99 -24.88 -6.50
C GLN A 20 8.21 -23.37 -6.39
N SER A 21 7.29 -22.67 -5.71
CA SER A 21 7.49 -21.29 -5.31
C SER A 21 8.64 -21.24 -4.32
N ILE A 22 9.82 -20.84 -4.78
CA ILE A 22 10.91 -20.47 -3.88
C ILE A 22 10.52 -19.14 -3.26
N ALA A 23 10.11 -19.15 -1.99
CA ALA A 23 9.88 -17.92 -1.26
C ALA A 23 11.20 -17.14 -1.23
N ALA A 24 11.25 -16.00 -1.92
CA ALA A 24 12.38 -15.09 -1.82
C ALA A 24 12.55 -14.69 -0.35
N PRO A 25 13.79 -14.59 0.16
CA PRO A 25 14.01 -14.12 1.51
C PRO A 25 13.37 -12.73 1.67
N ALA A 26 12.63 -12.53 2.76
CA ALA A 26 11.97 -11.27 3.03
C ALA A 26 13.03 -10.15 3.15
N GLN A 27 13.00 -9.19 2.24
CA GLN A 27 13.85 -8.01 2.33
C GLN A 27 13.34 -7.11 3.46
N VAL A 28 14.13 -6.96 4.52
CA VAL A 28 13.86 -5.97 5.57
C VAL A 28 14.30 -4.61 5.07
N LEU A 29 13.35 -3.70 4.88
CA LEU A 29 13.64 -2.32 4.52
C LEU A 29 14.04 -1.52 5.76
N PRO A 30 14.93 -0.52 5.62
CA PRO A 30 15.22 0.40 6.72
C PRO A 30 13.94 1.14 7.14
N PRO A 31 13.81 1.49 8.44
CA PRO A 31 12.72 2.35 8.90
C PRO A 31 12.71 3.69 8.17
N ILE A 32 11.51 4.24 7.98
CA ILE A 32 11.35 5.61 7.51
C ILE A 32 11.33 6.51 8.73
N GLU A 33 12.35 7.36 8.85
CA GLU A 33 12.41 8.37 9.90
C GLU A 33 11.41 9.49 9.63
N LEU A 34 10.56 9.79 10.62
CA LEU A 34 9.61 10.90 10.56
C LEU A 34 10.17 12.11 11.31
N PRO A 35 9.69 13.33 11.00
CA PRO A 35 10.05 14.52 11.76
C PRO A 35 9.81 14.31 13.26
N ALA A 36 10.72 14.78 14.11
CA ALA A 36 10.67 14.53 15.57
C ALA A 36 9.40 15.08 16.24
N ASP A 37 8.78 16.09 15.65
CA ASP A 37 7.53 16.72 16.06
C ASP A 37 6.28 16.03 15.49
N PHE A 38 6.43 15.01 14.64
CA PHE A 38 5.33 14.22 14.08
C PHE A 38 5.00 13.04 15.01
N GLN A 39 4.11 13.29 15.96
CA GLN A 39 3.79 12.33 17.01
C GLN A 39 2.61 11.42 16.64
N TYR A 40 2.66 10.19 17.17
CA TYR A 40 1.59 9.19 17.04
C TYR A 40 1.13 8.94 15.59
N PRO A 41 2.02 8.43 14.70
CA PRO A 41 1.62 8.01 13.36
C PRO A 41 0.58 6.89 13.43
N ASN A 42 -0.53 7.01 12.70
CA ASN A 42 -1.61 6.02 12.76
C ASN A 42 -2.24 5.72 11.39
N GLY A 43 -2.89 6.70 10.76
CA GLY A 43 -3.49 6.50 9.44
C GLY A 43 -2.42 6.35 8.37
N ILE A 44 -2.55 5.37 7.49
CA ILE A 44 -1.64 5.18 6.34
C ILE A 44 -2.40 4.82 5.06
N ALA A 45 -2.01 5.44 3.94
CA ALA A 45 -2.46 5.08 2.60
C ALA A 45 -1.28 5.06 1.63
N ARG A 46 -1.34 4.20 0.61
CA ARG A 46 -0.28 4.04 -0.40
C ARG A 46 -0.84 4.36 -1.80
N ALA A 47 -0.09 5.13 -2.58
CA ALA A 47 -0.32 5.36 -4.00
C ALA A 47 0.40 4.31 -4.87
N SER A 48 -0.03 4.19 -6.13
CA SER A 48 0.52 3.24 -7.10
C SER A 48 2.01 3.45 -7.38
N ASP A 49 2.48 4.70 -7.31
CA ASP A 49 3.89 5.08 -7.47
C ASP A 49 4.78 4.75 -6.24
N GLY A 50 4.19 4.25 -5.16
CA GLY A 50 4.87 3.94 -3.91
C GLY A 50 4.89 5.09 -2.89
N THR A 51 4.31 6.25 -3.20
CA THR A 51 4.11 7.33 -2.23
C THR A 51 3.23 6.86 -1.09
N LEU A 52 3.58 7.24 0.15
CA LEU A 52 2.78 7.00 1.34
C LEU A 52 2.20 8.32 1.85
N TYR A 53 0.97 8.26 2.36
CA TYR A 53 0.36 9.30 3.16
C TYR A 53 0.22 8.79 4.59
N VAL A 54 0.73 9.53 5.56
CA VAL A 54 0.73 9.13 6.98
C VAL A 54 0.13 10.22 7.83
N GLY A 55 -0.89 9.89 8.62
CA GLY A 55 -1.62 10.80 9.51
C GLY A 55 -1.16 10.72 10.96
N SER A 56 -1.17 11.87 11.65
CA SER A 56 -0.90 12.01 13.09
C SER A 56 -2.20 12.05 13.91
N VAL A 57 -2.21 11.37 15.05
CA VAL A 57 -3.36 11.34 15.98
C VAL A 57 -3.48 12.61 16.81
N THR A 58 -2.39 13.32 17.08
CA THR A 58 -2.39 14.45 18.03
C THR A 58 -2.40 15.82 17.38
N SER A 59 -2.12 15.89 16.07
CA SER A 59 -2.02 17.16 15.34
C SER A 59 -2.90 17.22 14.09
N GLY A 60 -3.56 16.11 13.74
CA GLY A 60 -4.27 15.99 12.46
C GLY A 60 -3.38 16.14 11.22
N ARG A 61 -2.06 16.35 11.37
CA ARG A 61 -1.11 16.50 10.27
C ARG A 61 -1.08 15.24 9.40
N ILE A 62 -0.90 15.44 8.10
CA ILE A 62 -0.64 14.37 7.15
C ILE A 62 0.70 14.64 6.47
N LEU A 63 1.59 13.67 6.49
CA LEU A 63 2.82 13.68 5.70
C LEU A 63 2.60 12.92 4.40
N ARG A 64 3.20 13.43 3.32
CA ARG A 64 3.47 12.68 2.10
C ARG A 64 4.91 12.21 2.14
N ILE A 65 5.14 10.94 1.82
CA ILE A 65 6.46 10.30 1.88
C ILE A 65 6.72 9.64 0.54
N ASN A 66 7.81 10.02 -0.11
CA ASN A 66 8.17 9.44 -1.40
C ASN A 66 8.75 8.01 -1.23
N PRO A 67 8.92 7.23 -2.33
CA PRO A 67 9.48 5.88 -2.25
C PRO A 67 10.91 5.78 -1.69
N GLN A 68 11.62 6.92 -1.61
CA GLN A 68 12.96 7.01 -1.01
C GLN A 68 12.91 7.34 0.50
N GLY A 69 11.72 7.45 1.09
CA GLY A 69 11.53 7.72 2.51
C GLY A 69 11.60 9.20 2.90
N LYS A 70 11.72 10.13 1.93
CA LYS A 70 11.68 11.56 2.22
C LYS A 70 10.24 11.99 2.51
N SER A 71 10.01 12.56 3.68
CA SER A 71 8.72 13.10 4.11
C SER A 71 8.60 14.61 3.89
N GLU A 72 7.39 15.06 3.57
CA GLU A 72 6.99 16.46 3.45
C GLU A 72 5.54 16.67 3.94
N PRO A 73 5.16 17.86 4.45
CA PRO A 73 3.78 18.13 4.82
C PRO A 73 2.84 18.05 3.60
N PHE A 74 1.82 17.20 3.69
CA PHE A 74 0.69 17.19 2.75
C PHE A 74 -0.48 18.02 3.29
N PHE A 75 -0.72 17.89 4.59
CA PHE A 75 -1.69 18.70 5.33
C PHE A 75 -1.08 19.07 6.68
N VAL A 76 -1.12 20.37 7.01
CA VAL A 76 -0.47 20.91 8.21
C VAL A 76 -1.29 20.74 9.49
N GLY A 77 -2.49 20.16 9.40
CA GLY A 77 -3.44 20.09 10.52
C GLY A 77 -4.34 21.32 10.58
N SER A 78 -5.27 21.32 11.53
CA SER A 78 -6.10 22.47 11.88
C SER A 78 -6.60 22.30 13.32
N ASP A 79 -7.07 23.39 13.93
CA ASP A 79 -7.62 23.33 15.30
C ASP A 79 -8.93 22.51 15.39
N GLU A 80 -9.61 22.28 14.26
CA GLU A 80 -10.84 21.50 14.17
C GLU A 80 -10.57 19.99 14.02
N ILE A 81 -9.47 19.63 13.36
CA ILE A 81 -9.13 18.25 13.01
C ILE A 81 -8.03 17.76 13.94
N PHE A 82 -8.42 17.04 14.99
CA PHE A 82 -7.48 16.61 16.02
C PHE A 82 -6.68 15.36 15.61
N ALA A 83 -7.29 14.43 14.86
CA ALA A 83 -6.66 13.15 14.55
C ALA A 83 -6.90 12.72 13.10
N ALA A 84 -5.86 12.23 12.41
CA ALA A 84 -5.98 11.53 11.13
C ALA A 84 -5.68 10.03 11.35
N THR A 85 -6.70 9.26 11.75
CA THR A 85 -6.54 7.88 12.24
C THR A 85 -6.67 6.82 11.15
N SER A 86 -7.48 7.08 10.14
CA SER A 86 -7.58 6.22 8.96
C SER A 86 -7.47 7.07 7.71
N LEU A 87 -6.79 6.56 6.69
CA LEU A 87 -6.61 7.22 5.41
C LEU A 87 -6.96 6.24 4.28
N ARG A 88 -7.64 6.74 3.24
CA ARG A 88 -7.93 6.00 2.02
C ARG A 88 -7.71 6.90 0.81
N LEU A 89 -6.80 6.48 -0.06
CA LEU A 89 -6.56 7.16 -1.32
C LEU A 89 -7.54 6.64 -2.40
N ASP A 90 -8.30 7.55 -2.99
CA ASP A 90 -8.98 7.40 -4.27
C ASP A 90 -8.09 8.05 -5.34
N GLU A 91 -7.11 7.27 -5.80
CA GLU A 91 -6.05 7.73 -6.70
C GLU A 91 -6.57 8.20 -8.07
N PRO A 92 -7.53 7.51 -8.73
CA PRO A 92 -8.11 7.99 -9.99
C PRO A 92 -8.75 9.38 -9.89
N ARG A 93 -9.26 9.76 -8.71
CA ARG A 93 -9.88 11.08 -8.47
C ARG A 93 -8.93 12.07 -7.80
N GLY A 94 -7.75 11.62 -7.34
CA GLY A 94 -6.82 12.45 -6.57
C GLY A 94 -7.36 12.86 -5.19
N ILE A 95 -8.23 12.05 -4.58
CA ILE A 95 -8.86 12.37 -3.29
C ILE A 95 -8.27 11.49 -2.18
N LEU A 96 -7.83 12.11 -1.09
CA LEU A 96 -7.46 11.41 0.14
C LEU A 96 -8.59 11.56 1.17
N TRP A 97 -9.29 10.47 1.44
CA TRP A 97 -10.31 10.39 2.48
C TRP A 97 -9.65 10.05 3.82
N GLY A 98 -10.18 10.59 4.91
CA GLY A 98 -9.76 10.19 6.24
C GLY A 98 -10.85 10.38 7.28
N THR A 99 -10.76 9.59 8.35
CA THR A 99 -11.58 9.82 9.54
C THR A 99 -10.84 10.73 10.49
N CYS A 100 -11.55 11.69 11.07
CA CYS A 100 -11.00 12.50 12.14
C CYS A 100 -11.79 12.43 13.43
N TYR A 101 -11.06 12.58 14.54
CA TYR A 101 -11.67 12.95 15.80
C TYR A 101 -11.69 14.48 15.87
N ILE A 102 -12.86 15.05 16.11
CA ILE A 102 -13.00 16.47 16.41
C ILE A 102 -12.94 16.63 17.92
N ASN A 103 -12.12 17.56 18.42
CA ASN A 103 -12.11 17.86 19.85
C ASN A 103 -13.27 18.81 20.14
N SER A 104 -14.34 18.33 20.76
CA SER A 104 -15.54 19.12 21.06
C SER A 104 -15.34 20.14 22.20
N ARG A 105 -14.10 20.48 22.58
CA ARG A 105 -13.80 21.51 23.58
C ARG A 105 -13.63 22.88 22.94
N GLN A 106 -14.70 23.37 22.34
CA GLN A 106 -14.96 24.79 22.17
C GLN A 106 -16.33 25.04 22.83
N VAL A 107 -16.31 25.19 24.15
CA VAL A 107 -17.36 25.84 24.96
C VAL A 107 -16.69 26.88 25.82
#